data_AF-A0A2D5BP13-F1
#
_entry.id   AF-A0A2D5BP13-F1
#
_cell.length_a   1.000
_cell.length_b   1.000
_cell.length_c   1.000
_cell.angle_alpha   90.00
_cell.angle_beta   90.00
_cell.angle_gamma   90.00
#
_symmetry.space_group_name_H-M   'P 1'
#
loop_
_entity.id
_entity.type
_entity.pdbx_description
1 polymer ?
#
loop_
_entity_poly.entity_id
_entity_poly.type
_entity_poly.pdbx_seq_one_letter_code
_entity_poly.pdbx_strand_id
1 'polypeptide(L)'
;MRGLTEIYREFRPIIWVLWMVAAARLAMDTNTDNEKPAYMMSVYAGSAILFLYNGITGAMDHIGWKRLLLGALTVAVMCWMIPNTIAYTVAQFAGWTHGRFYVDPQDTEPGEVKEELGNSKSRAASPADTAVGKVASGVMMGGLTTLAGAVWCLVTASLLLGVPMALRRRRG
;
A
#
# COMPACT_ATOMS: atom_id res chain seq x y z
N MET A 1 -0.83 26.19 -1.74
CA MET A 1 -1.96 25.31 -2.14
C MET A 1 -2.03 25.01 -3.64
N ARG A 2 -1.78 25.97 -4.56
CA ARG A 2 -1.83 25.72 -6.04
C ARG A 2 -0.98 24.52 -6.52
N GLY A 3 0.21 24.30 -5.94
CA GLY A 3 1.11 23.22 -6.37
C GLY A 3 0.59 21.79 -6.13
N LEU A 4 -0.13 21.53 -5.04
CA LEU A 4 -0.68 20.19 -4.76
C LEU A 4 -1.85 19.87 -5.69
N THR A 5 -2.68 20.85 -6.01
CA THR A 5 -3.79 20.70 -6.96
C THR A 5 -3.28 20.38 -8.37
N GLU A 6 -2.19 21.03 -8.80
CA GLU A 6 -1.52 20.71 -10.06
C GLU A 6 -0.95 19.29 -10.07
N ILE A 7 -0.21 18.90 -9.02
CA ILE A 7 0.33 17.54 -8.89
C ILE A 7 -0.79 16.50 -8.95
N TYR A 8 -1.87 16.72 -8.20
CA TYR A 8 -3.02 15.83 -8.23
C TYR A 8 -3.59 15.75 -9.65
N ARG A 9 -3.78 16.86 -10.36
CA ARG A 9 -4.33 16.85 -11.72
C ARG A 9 -3.50 16.01 -12.69
N GLU A 10 -2.17 16.11 -12.63
CA GLU A 10 -1.25 15.37 -13.49
C GLU A 10 -1.23 13.86 -13.17
N PHE A 11 -1.29 13.50 -11.88
CA PHE A 11 -1.25 12.10 -11.42
C PHE A 11 -2.64 11.46 -11.30
N ARG A 12 -3.71 12.24 -11.44
CA ARG A 12 -5.11 11.81 -11.28
C ARG A 12 -5.44 10.56 -12.09
N PRO A 13 -5.04 10.41 -13.37
CA PRO A 13 -5.34 9.19 -14.13
C PRO A 13 -4.70 7.95 -13.50
N ILE A 14 -3.43 8.04 -13.09
CA ILE A 14 -2.72 6.96 -12.40
C ILE A 14 -3.42 6.61 -11.09
N ILE A 15 -3.79 7.63 -10.31
CA ILE A 15 -4.50 7.45 -9.03
C ILE A 15 -5.82 6.72 -9.25
N TRP A 16 -6.63 7.11 -10.23
CA TRP A 16 -7.92 6.45 -10.49
C TRP A 16 -7.75 4.98 -10.89
N VAL A 17 -6.80 4.66 -11.77
CA VAL A 17 -6.55 3.27 -12.15
C VAL A 17 -6.10 2.46 -10.93
N LEU A 18 -5.19 3.00 -10.11
CA LEU A 18 -4.73 2.31 -8.91
C LEU A 18 -5.83 2.17 -7.85
N TRP A 19 -6.76 3.12 -7.77
CA TRP A 19 -7.95 3.00 -6.92
C TRP A 19 -8.88 1.88 -7.40
N MET A 20 -9.05 1.69 -8.70
CA MET A 20 -9.81 0.55 -9.24
C MET A 20 -9.13 -0.78 -8.90
N VAL A 21 -7.80 -0.87 -9.04
CA VAL A 21 -7.03 -2.06 -8.64
C VAL A 21 -7.15 -2.29 -7.13
N ALA A 22 -7.04 -1.23 -6.31
CA ALA A 22 -7.18 -1.31 -4.86
C ALA A 22 -8.59 -1.72 -4.43
N ALA A 23 -9.64 -1.25 -5.10
CA ALA A 23 -11.02 -1.64 -4.84
C ALA A 23 -11.26 -3.12 -5.20
N ALA A 24 -10.79 -3.55 -6.36
CA ALA A 24 -10.84 -4.96 -6.76
C ALA A 24 -10.10 -5.84 -5.75
N ARG A 25 -8.89 -5.42 -5.33
CA ARG A 25 -8.15 -6.07 -4.25
C ARG A 25 -8.96 -6.16 -2.97
N LEU A 26 -9.54 -5.06 -2.49
CA LEU A 26 -10.33 -5.05 -1.25
C LEU A 26 -11.52 -6.01 -1.32
N ALA A 27 -12.18 -6.10 -2.48
CA ALA A 27 -13.27 -7.05 -2.71
C ALA A 27 -12.80 -8.52 -2.77
N MET A 28 -11.58 -8.78 -3.24
CA MET A 28 -11.00 -10.13 -3.20
C MET A 28 -10.53 -10.49 -1.78
N ASP A 29 -9.97 -9.53 -1.05
CA ASP A 29 -9.53 -9.68 0.33
C ASP A 29 -10.66 -10.10 1.29
N THR A 30 -11.92 -9.79 0.94
CA THR A 30 -13.11 -10.25 1.69
C THR A 30 -13.60 -11.64 1.32
N ASN A 31 -13.14 -12.22 0.20
CA ASN A 31 -13.66 -13.47 -0.36
C ASN A 31 -12.67 -14.65 -0.31
N THR A 32 -11.38 -14.39 -0.03
CA THR A 32 -10.34 -15.44 -0.05
C THR A 32 -9.45 -15.34 1.18
N ASP A 33 -9.39 -16.40 2.00
CA ASP A 33 -8.56 -16.41 3.21
C ASP A 33 -7.07 -16.65 2.96
N ASN A 34 -6.72 -17.42 1.91
CA ASN A 34 -5.35 -17.92 1.70
C ASN A 34 -4.49 -17.10 0.71
N GLU A 35 -5.08 -16.20 -0.09
CA GLU A 35 -4.36 -15.48 -1.17
C GLU A 35 -4.11 -13.99 -0.90
N LYS A 36 -4.36 -13.58 0.35
CA LYS A 36 -4.25 -12.21 0.85
C LYS A 36 -2.90 -11.50 0.50
N PRO A 37 -1.72 -12.17 0.52
CA PRO A 37 -0.46 -11.54 0.10
C PRO A 37 -0.36 -11.30 -1.42
N ALA A 38 -0.90 -12.21 -2.25
CA ALA A 38 -0.83 -12.09 -3.71
C ALA A 38 -1.64 -10.90 -4.22
N TYR A 39 -2.82 -10.68 -3.67
CA TYR A 39 -3.65 -9.52 -4.02
C TYR A 39 -3.04 -8.18 -3.59
N MET A 40 -2.19 -8.16 -2.56
CA MET A 40 -1.47 -6.96 -2.16
C MET A 40 -0.40 -6.57 -3.19
N MET A 41 0.29 -7.55 -3.77
CA MET A 41 1.30 -7.32 -4.82
C MET A 41 0.73 -6.74 -6.12
N SER A 42 -0.58 -6.91 -6.35
CA SER A 42 -1.25 -6.36 -7.55
C SER A 42 -1.16 -4.83 -7.66
N VAL A 43 -1.24 -4.11 -6.54
CA VAL A 43 -1.12 -2.64 -6.51
C VAL A 43 0.35 -2.21 -6.76
N TYR A 44 1.32 -3.03 -6.34
CA TYR A 44 2.76 -2.75 -6.47
C TYR A 44 3.17 -2.89 -7.94
N ALA A 45 2.73 -3.99 -8.55
CA ALA A 45 2.90 -4.25 -9.96
C ALA A 45 2.14 -3.21 -10.80
N GLY A 46 0.89 -2.88 -10.43
CA GLY A 46 0.07 -1.90 -11.13
C GLY A 46 0.72 -0.53 -11.20
N SER A 47 1.28 -0.01 -10.10
CA SER A 47 1.94 1.29 -10.12
C SER A 47 3.20 1.29 -10.98
N ALA A 48 3.99 0.21 -10.93
CA ALA A 48 5.20 0.08 -11.75
C ALA A 48 4.87 0.04 -13.25
N ILE A 49 3.82 -0.70 -13.65
CA ILE A 49 3.35 -0.77 -15.05
C ILE A 49 2.90 0.60 -15.53
N LEU A 50 2.12 1.33 -14.73
CA LEU A 50 1.65 2.67 -15.10
C LEU A 50 2.80 3.67 -15.23
N PHE A 51 3.79 3.60 -14.34
CA PHE A 51 5.00 4.42 -14.45
C PHE A 51 5.83 4.05 -15.68
N LEU A 52 6.00 2.77 -15.98
CA LEU A 52 6.69 2.32 -17.19
C LEU A 52 5.97 2.81 -18.45
N TYR A 53 4.65 2.66 -18.53
CA TYR A 53 3.86 3.11 -19.67
C TYR A 53 4.00 4.62 -19.92
N ASN A 54 3.84 5.43 -18.88
CA ASN A 54 4.01 6.89 -18.98
C ASN A 54 5.49 7.26 -19.29
N GLY A 55 6.43 6.46 -18.81
CA GLY A 55 7.86 6.59 -19.10
C GLY A 55 8.21 6.30 -20.54
N ILE A 56 7.62 5.28 -21.16
CA ILE A 56 7.81 4.93 -22.57
C ILE A 56 7.17 5.99 -23.47
N THR A 57 5.91 6.36 -23.20
CA THR A 57 5.14 7.29 -24.03
C THR A 57 5.57 8.74 -23.90
N GLY A 58 6.29 9.11 -22.85
CA GLY A 58 6.67 10.49 -22.58
C GLY A 58 5.49 11.38 -22.17
N ALA A 59 4.34 10.78 -21.82
CA ALA A 59 3.12 11.49 -21.44
C ALA A 59 3.28 12.43 -20.24
N MET A 60 4.35 12.26 -19.45
CA MET A 60 4.66 13.06 -18.27
C MET A 60 5.96 13.87 -18.40
N ASP A 61 6.53 14.01 -19.61
CA ASP A 61 7.82 14.67 -19.82
C ASP A 61 7.81 16.17 -19.54
N HIS A 62 6.64 16.81 -19.54
CA HIS A 62 6.46 18.22 -19.14
C HIS A 62 6.61 18.43 -17.62
N ILE A 63 6.59 17.36 -16.83
CA ILE A 63 6.60 17.44 -15.37
C ILE A 63 8.03 17.60 -14.85
N GLY A 64 8.29 18.63 -14.04
CA GLY A 64 9.58 18.81 -13.39
C GLY A 64 9.89 17.71 -12.36
N TRP A 65 11.16 17.38 -12.15
CA TRP A 65 11.60 16.30 -11.24
C TRP A 65 11.00 16.38 -9.83
N LYS A 66 11.00 17.58 -9.25
CA LYS A 66 10.41 17.82 -7.90
C LYS A 66 8.92 17.48 -7.86
N ARG A 67 8.17 17.84 -8.91
CA ARG A 67 6.73 17.56 -9.02
C ARG A 67 6.47 16.07 -9.25
N LEU A 68 7.36 15.39 -9.98
CA LEU A 68 7.29 13.95 -10.18
C LEU A 68 7.47 13.20 -8.85
N LEU A 69 8.47 13.55 -8.04
CA LEU A 69 8.68 12.92 -6.73
C LEU A 69 7.51 13.17 -5.77
N LEU A 70 6.99 14.40 -5.72
CA LEU A 70 5.81 14.71 -4.91
C LEU A 70 4.56 14.00 -5.41
N GLY A 71 4.42 13.81 -6.73
CA GLY A 71 3.34 13.04 -7.33
C GLY A 71 3.43 11.55 -6.99
N ALA A 72 4.62 10.96 -7.06
CA ALA A 72 4.87 9.60 -6.61
C ALA A 72 4.54 9.41 -5.12
N LEU A 73 4.89 10.40 -4.27
CA LEU A 73 4.51 10.39 -2.86
C LEU A 73 3.00 10.54 -2.65
N THR A 74 2.32 11.33 -3.48
CA THR A 74 0.86 11.47 -3.46
C THR A 74 0.19 10.16 -3.86
N VAL A 75 0.68 9.50 -4.90
CA VAL A 75 0.23 8.15 -5.28
C VAL A 75 0.46 7.16 -4.13
N ALA A 76 1.61 7.24 -3.48
CA ALA A 76 1.91 6.42 -2.29
C ALA A 76 0.83 6.59 -1.22
N VAL A 77 0.60 7.82 -0.76
CA VAL A 77 -0.41 8.08 0.28
C VAL A 77 -1.81 7.66 -0.18
N MET A 78 -2.25 8.10 -1.37
CA MET A 78 -3.63 7.87 -1.79
C MET A 78 -3.95 6.42 -2.16
N CYS A 79 -3.00 5.70 -2.75
CA CYS A 79 -3.23 4.36 -3.28
C CYS A 79 -2.69 3.26 -2.37
N TRP A 80 -1.89 3.61 -1.36
CA TRP A 80 -1.36 2.66 -0.38
C TRP A 80 -1.91 2.89 1.01
N MET A 81 -1.87 4.12 1.54
CA MET A 81 -2.31 4.37 2.91
C MET A 81 -3.78 4.07 3.07
N ILE A 82 -4.62 4.72 2.26
CA ILE A 82 -6.07 4.63 2.43
C ILE A 82 -6.56 3.19 2.25
N PRO A 83 -6.22 2.47 1.16
CA PRO A 83 -6.70 1.10 0.99
C PRO A 83 -6.13 0.13 2.03
N ASN A 84 -4.86 0.26 2.42
CA ASN A 84 -4.30 -0.62 3.44
C ASN A 84 -4.87 -0.33 4.83
N THR A 85 -5.08 0.93 5.20
CA THR A 85 -5.77 1.27 6.45
C THR A 85 -7.16 0.66 6.50
N ILE A 86 -7.94 0.77 5.41
CA ILE A 86 -9.26 0.12 5.33
C ILE A 86 -9.13 -1.39 5.49
N ALA A 87 -8.23 -2.03 4.74
CA ALA A 87 -8.03 -3.48 4.80
C ALA A 87 -7.65 -3.96 6.22
N TYR A 88 -6.68 -3.30 6.87
CA TYR A 88 -6.24 -3.67 8.20
C TYR A 88 -7.30 -3.39 9.26
N THR A 89 -8.03 -2.27 9.18
CA THR A 89 -9.14 -2.01 10.10
C THR A 89 -10.22 -3.08 9.96
N VAL A 90 -10.65 -3.41 8.74
CA VAL A 90 -11.64 -4.47 8.49
C VAL A 90 -11.13 -5.82 9.03
N ALA A 91 -9.86 -6.16 8.78
CA ALA A 91 -9.26 -7.39 9.27
C ALA A 91 -9.27 -7.48 10.81
N GLN A 92 -8.96 -6.39 11.53
CA GLN A 92 -9.02 -6.34 13.00
C GLN A 92 -10.45 -6.53 13.53
N PHE A 93 -11.46 -6.03 12.81
CA PHE A 93 -12.87 -6.31 13.13
C PHE A 93 -13.27 -7.76 12.82
N ALA A 94 -12.64 -8.40 11.84
CA ALA A 94 -12.76 -9.82 11.53
C ALA A 94 -11.96 -10.74 12.48
N GLY A 95 -11.28 -10.18 13.50
CA GLY A 95 -10.56 -10.95 14.51
C GLY A 95 -9.07 -11.17 14.23
N TRP A 96 -8.51 -10.55 13.19
CA TRP A 96 -7.06 -10.57 12.97
C TRP A 96 -6.35 -9.83 14.09
N THR A 97 -5.41 -10.49 14.76
CA THR A 97 -4.56 -9.88 15.81
C THR A 97 -3.19 -9.46 15.28
N HIS A 98 -2.89 -9.76 14.02
CA HIS A 98 -1.58 -9.58 13.42
C HIS A 98 -1.64 -8.80 12.09
N GLY A 99 -0.47 -8.36 11.64
CA GLY A 99 -0.32 -7.79 10.29
C GLY A 99 -0.35 -8.85 9.21
N ARG A 100 -0.56 -8.45 7.95
CA ARG A 100 -0.66 -9.36 6.79
C ARG A 100 0.68 -10.02 6.43
N PHE A 101 1.78 -9.50 6.98
CA PHE A 101 3.13 -10.05 6.88
C PHE A 101 3.52 -10.92 8.08
N TYR A 102 2.60 -11.17 9.00
CA TYR A 102 2.83 -12.13 10.07
C TYR A 102 2.79 -13.53 9.44
N VAL A 103 3.91 -14.23 9.55
CA VAL A 103 4.00 -15.66 9.26
C VAL A 103 3.61 -16.34 10.56
N ASP A 104 2.52 -17.10 10.56
CA ASP A 104 2.18 -17.94 11.71
C ASP A 104 3.33 -18.94 11.89
N PRO A 105 3.95 -19.04 13.07
CA PRO A 105 4.95 -20.06 13.35
C PRO A 105 4.47 -21.47 13.00
N GLN A 106 3.15 -21.72 13.04
CA GLN A 106 2.54 -23.00 12.66
C GLN A 106 2.53 -23.29 11.15
N ASP A 107 2.66 -22.27 10.30
CA ASP A 107 2.72 -22.42 8.84
C ASP A 107 4.14 -22.71 8.33
N THR A 108 5.13 -22.78 9.23
CA THR A 108 6.54 -23.06 8.93
C THR A 108 6.96 -24.39 9.59
N GLU A 109 6.62 -25.50 8.92
CA GLU A 109 6.91 -26.90 9.26
C GLU A 109 6.19 -27.52 10.49
N PRO A 110 5.72 -28.79 10.39
CA PRO A 110 5.15 -29.51 11.53
C PRO A 110 6.29 -30.07 12.40
N GLY A 111 6.71 -29.30 13.39
CA GLY A 111 7.72 -29.73 14.36
C GLY A 111 7.55 -29.04 15.69
N GLU A 112 6.83 -29.70 16.60
CA GLU A 112 6.83 -29.55 18.06
C GLU A 112 7.38 -28.23 18.63
N VAL A 113 6.55 -27.38 19.25
CA VAL A 113 6.79 -26.78 20.59
C VAL A 113 5.47 -26.21 21.15
N LYS A 114 4.94 -26.94 22.13
CA LYS A 114 4.33 -26.51 23.42
C LYS A 114 3.08 -25.63 23.43
N GLU A 115 1.98 -26.31 23.70
CA GLU A 115 1.15 -26.14 24.90
C GLU A 115 1.82 -25.32 26.03
N GLU A 116 1.56 -24.02 26.09
CA GLU A 116 1.55 -23.21 27.32
C GLU A 116 1.07 -21.78 27.01
N LEU A 117 -0.24 -21.54 27.06
CA LEU A 117 -0.77 -20.27 27.58
C LEU A 117 -2.26 -20.37 27.98
N GLY A 118 -2.60 -21.43 28.70
CA GLY A 118 -3.82 -21.47 29.51
C GLY A 118 -3.59 -20.79 30.85
N ASN A 119 -3.61 -19.45 30.92
CA ASN A 119 -4.09 -18.68 32.08
C ASN A 119 -3.86 -17.17 31.91
N SER A 120 -4.92 -16.41 31.67
CA SER A 120 -5.10 -15.09 32.29
C SER A 120 -6.59 -14.75 32.39
N LYS A 121 -7.07 -14.73 33.62
CA LYS A 121 -8.42 -14.30 34.04
C LYS A 121 -8.68 -12.83 33.66
N SER A 122 -9.96 -12.54 33.47
CA SER A 122 -10.58 -11.23 33.21
C SER A 122 -9.89 -10.03 33.88
N ARG A 123 -9.53 -9.01 33.10
CA ARG A 123 -9.21 -7.66 33.61
C ARG A 123 -9.27 -6.61 32.50
N ALA A 124 -10.48 -6.11 32.23
CA ALA A 124 -10.81 -5.13 31.17
C ALA A 124 -10.47 -5.63 29.76
N ALA A 125 -11.33 -5.33 28.79
CA ALA A 125 -10.95 -5.49 27.39
C ALA A 125 -9.62 -4.75 27.18
N SER A 126 -8.59 -5.43 26.66
CA SER A 126 -7.35 -4.74 26.29
C SER A 126 -7.75 -3.53 25.44
N PRO A 127 -7.06 -2.37 25.50
CA PRO A 127 -7.37 -1.26 24.59
C PRO A 127 -7.44 -1.72 23.13
N ALA A 128 -6.71 -2.79 22.78
CA ALA A 128 -6.75 -3.48 21.49
C ALA A 128 -8.09 -4.12 21.10
N ASP A 129 -8.93 -4.53 22.07
CA ASP A 129 -10.24 -5.15 21.83
C ASP A 129 -11.36 -4.11 21.63
N THR A 130 -11.09 -2.84 21.97
CA THR A 130 -12.04 -1.75 21.74
C THR A 130 -12.11 -1.38 20.26
N ALA A 131 -13.28 -0.91 19.78
CA ALA A 131 -13.42 -0.43 18.41
C ALA A 131 -12.40 0.66 18.06
N VAL A 132 -12.09 1.55 19.02
CA VAL A 132 -11.07 2.60 18.87
C VAL A 132 -9.67 1.99 18.74
N GLY A 133 -9.33 0.98 19.54
CA GLY A 133 -8.05 0.27 19.44
C GLY A 133 -7.86 -0.46 18.12
N LYS A 134 -8.92 -1.10 17.60
CA LYS A 134 -8.90 -1.76 16.29
C LYS A 134 -8.68 -0.77 15.15
N VAL A 135 -9.34 0.39 15.20
CA VAL A 135 -9.10 1.48 14.24
C VAL A 135 -7.67 2.01 14.35
N ALA A 136 -7.19 2.29 15.56
CA ALA A 136 -5.82 2.80 15.77
C ALA A 136 -4.75 1.80 15.28
N SER A 137 -4.93 0.51 15.56
CA SER A 137 -4.08 -0.57 15.07
C SER A 137 -4.09 -0.64 13.54
N GLY A 138 -5.27 -0.58 12.91
CA GLY A 138 -5.39 -0.56 11.45
C GLY A 138 -4.76 0.68 10.80
N VAL A 139 -4.88 1.86 11.42
CA VAL A 139 -4.19 3.08 10.97
C VAL A 139 -2.68 2.93 11.09
N MET A 140 -2.17 2.38 12.20
CA MET A 140 -0.74 2.16 12.41
C MET A 140 -0.16 1.19 11.37
N MET A 141 -0.80 0.03 11.16
CA MET A 141 -0.37 -0.95 10.16
C MET A 141 -0.48 -0.41 8.73
N GLY A 142 -1.56 0.31 8.42
CA GLY A 142 -1.74 1.00 7.14
C GLY A 142 -0.65 2.05 6.91
N GLY A 143 -0.29 2.83 7.94
CA GLY A 143 0.78 3.80 7.91
C GLY A 143 2.15 3.18 7.65
N LEU A 144 2.51 2.10 8.36
CA LEU A 144 3.76 1.37 8.11
C LEU A 144 3.83 0.80 6.69
N THR A 145 2.73 0.24 6.21
CA THR A 145 2.63 -0.28 4.84
C THR A 145 2.75 0.85 3.80
N THR A 146 2.28 2.05 4.14
CA THR A 146 2.44 3.25 3.31
C THR A 146 3.89 3.64 3.14
N LEU A 147 4.73 3.49 4.16
CA LEU A 147 6.16 3.78 4.04
C LEU A 147 6.80 2.87 2.99
N ALA A 148 6.49 1.58 3.03
CA ALA A 148 6.95 0.63 2.01
C ALA A 148 6.41 1.00 0.60
N GLY A 149 5.12 1.36 0.50
CA GLY A 149 4.51 1.85 -0.74
C GLY A 149 5.15 3.13 -1.25
N ALA A 150 5.55 4.06 -0.37
CA ALA A 150 6.21 5.30 -0.72
C ALA A 150 7.61 5.07 -1.26
N VAL A 151 8.41 4.22 -0.60
CA VAL A 151 9.73 3.82 -1.10
C VAL A 151 9.58 3.16 -2.47
N TRP A 152 8.64 2.23 -2.63
CA TRP A 152 8.36 1.58 -3.90
C TRP A 152 8.00 2.58 -4.99
N CYS A 153 7.04 3.47 -4.75
CA CYS A 153 6.60 4.46 -5.71
C CYS A 153 7.72 5.43 -6.08
N LEU A 154 8.55 5.87 -5.13
CA LEU A 154 9.67 6.76 -5.40
C LEU A 154 10.74 6.08 -6.25
N VAL A 155 11.12 4.85 -5.93
CA VAL A 155 12.11 4.07 -6.68
C VAL A 155 11.61 3.80 -8.09
N THR A 156 10.40 3.25 -8.23
CA THR A 156 9.83 2.90 -9.53
C THR A 156 9.54 4.13 -10.38
N ALA A 157 8.99 5.22 -9.83
CA ALA A 157 8.80 6.45 -10.59
C ALA A 157 10.15 7.04 -11.03
N SER A 158 11.17 7.03 -10.18
CA SER A 158 12.50 7.55 -10.55
C SER A 158 13.12 6.74 -11.69
N LEU A 159 13.06 5.42 -11.63
CA LEU A 159 13.65 4.53 -12.62
C LEU A 159 12.85 4.50 -13.93
N LEU A 160 11.53 4.40 -13.83
CA LEU A 160 10.66 4.09 -14.97
C LEU A 160 10.09 5.34 -15.65
N LEU A 161 9.95 6.46 -14.92
CA LEU A 161 9.55 7.75 -15.50
C LEU A 161 10.72 8.70 -15.58
N GLY A 162 11.42 8.84 -14.46
CA GLY A 162 12.44 9.84 -14.28
C GLY A 162 13.62 9.68 -15.22
N VAL A 163 14.25 8.49 -15.24
CA VAL A 163 15.40 8.22 -16.10
C VAL A 163 15.06 8.41 -17.58
N PRO A 164 13.98 7.83 -18.14
CA PRO A 164 13.60 8.06 -19.54
C PRO A 164 13.37 9.54 -19.86
N MET A 165 12.67 10.27 -18.99
CA MET A 165 12.44 11.71 -19.16
C MET A 165 13.76 12.50 -19.18
N ALA A 166 14.69 12.20 -18.27
CA ALA A 166 15.99 12.86 -18.22
C ALA A 166 16.83 12.58 -19.48
N LEU A 167 16.76 11.36 -20.01
CA LEU A 167 17.46 10.98 -21.25
C LEU A 167 16.86 11.71 -22.47
N ARG A 168 15.53 11.82 -22.57
CA ARG A 168 14.87 12.54 -23.67
C ARG A 168 15.19 14.03 -23.65
N ARG A 169 15.18 14.67 -22.48
CA ARG A 169 15.55 16.10 -22.33
C ARG A 169 17.02 16.41 -22.65
N ARG A 170 17.91 15.42 -22.68
CA ARG A 170 19.29 15.59 -23.14
C ARG A 170 19.45 15.44 -24.64
N ARG A 171 18.47 14.84 -25.33
CA ARG A 171 18.50 14.57 -26.77
C ARG A 171 17.78 15.62 -27.61
N GLY A 172 16.83 16.35 -27.02
CA GLY A 172 16.20 17.53 -27.62
C GLY A 172 16.81 18.81 -27.07
#